data_AF-A0A820PB90-F1
#
_entry.id   AF-A0A820PB90-F1
#
_cell.length_a   1.000
_cell.length_b   1.000
_cell.length_c   1.000
_cell.angle_alpha   90.00
_cell.angle_beta   90.00
_cell.angle_gamma   90.00
#
_symmetry.space_group_name_H-M   'P 1'
#
loop_
_entity.id
_entity.type
_entity.pdbx_description
1 polymer ?
#
loop_
_entity_poly.entity_id
_entity_poly.type
_entity_poly.pdbx_seq_one_letter_code
_entity_poly.pdbx_strand_id
1 'polypeptide(L)'
;FVINMRGDLTTALNPIPLYRPGGGEEKAEIARLSAFAGALAVGDLVKTTLGPKGMDKILQCHMGDGPDAGRLLVTNDGATILSKIGVDNPVAKVLV
;
A
#
# COMPACT_ATOMS: atom_id res chain seq x y z
N PHE A 1 21.21 -38.43 -25.87
CA PHE A 1 20.24 -37.32 -25.89
C PHE A 1 20.94 -36.08 -26.43
N VAL A 2 20.76 -35.80 -27.72
CA VAL A 2 21.43 -34.69 -28.44
C VAL A 2 20.44 -33.54 -28.49
N ILE A 3 20.73 -32.42 -27.81
CA ILE A 3 19.91 -31.21 -27.87
C ILE A 3 20.49 -30.31 -28.95
N ASN A 4 19.68 -30.08 -29.98
CA ASN A 4 19.96 -29.29 -31.19
C ASN A 4 20.16 -27.80 -30.83
N MET A 5 21.40 -27.31 -30.85
CA MET A 5 21.76 -25.90 -30.64
C MET A 5 21.70 -25.13 -31.97
N ARG A 6 20.49 -24.82 -32.45
CA ARG A 6 20.25 -23.86 -33.54
C ARG A 6 19.39 -22.69 -33.05
N GLY A 7 19.82 -22.08 -31.95
CA GLY A 7 19.30 -20.79 -31.47
C GLY A 7 20.35 -19.70 -31.74
N ASP A 8 19.91 -18.63 -32.39
CA ASP A 8 20.69 -17.49 -32.84
C ASP A 8 21.50 -16.84 -31.69
N LEU A 9 22.84 -16.79 -31.83
CA LEU A 9 23.76 -16.19 -30.83
C LEU A 9 23.46 -14.71 -30.57
N THR A 10 22.70 -14.04 -31.45
CA THR A 10 22.32 -12.63 -31.29
C THR A 10 21.33 -12.38 -30.16
N THR A 11 20.58 -13.40 -29.72
CA THR A 11 19.62 -13.23 -28.60
C THR A 11 20.31 -13.29 -27.23
N ALA A 12 21.51 -13.87 -27.13
CA ALA A 12 22.26 -14.00 -25.88
C ALA A 12 22.99 -12.71 -25.45
N LEU A 13 23.09 -11.72 -26.35
CA LEU A 13 23.76 -10.43 -26.09
C LEU A 13 22.79 -9.28 -25.85
N ASN A 14 21.48 -9.52 -25.92
CA ASN A 14 20.51 -8.50 -25.53
C ASN A 14 20.50 -8.39 -24.01
N PRO A 15 20.71 -7.19 -23.44
CA PRO A 15 20.61 -6.99 -22.00
C PRO A 15 19.21 -7.41 -21.57
N ILE A 16 19.12 -8.41 -20.69
CA ILE A 16 17.86 -8.81 -20.08
C ILE A 16 17.38 -7.59 -19.30
N PRO A 17 16.24 -6.97 -19.66
CA PRO A 17 15.68 -5.91 -18.85
C PRO A 17 15.29 -6.53 -17.51
N LEU A 18 16.10 -6.29 -16.46
CA LEU A 18 15.74 -6.67 -15.09
C LEU A 18 14.53 -5.86 -14.59
N TYR A 19 14.15 -4.81 -15.33
CA TYR A 19 13.05 -3.94 -15.02
C TYR A 19 11.87 -4.15 -15.94
N ARG A 20 10.70 -4.38 -15.35
CA ARG A 20 9.42 -4.41 -16.06
C ARG A 20 9.08 -2.98 -16.48
N PRO A 21 8.77 -2.70 -17.76
CA PRO A 21 8.41 -1.35 -18.19
C PRO A 21 7.14 -0.92 -17.44
N GLY A 22 7.27 0.11 -16.60
CA GLY A 22 6.18 0.63 -15.77
C GLY A 22 6.42 0.61 -14.26
N GLY A 23 7.56 0.11 -13.77
CA GLY A 23 7.94 0.40 -12.39
C GLY A 23 8.31 1.89 -12.25
N GLY A 24 7.87 2.51 -11.17
CA GLY A 24 8.43 3.80 -10.75
C GLY A 24 9.68 3.56 -9.92
N GLU A 25 10.82 4.10 -10.34
CA GLU A 25 11.97 4.25 -9.44
C GLU A 25 11.74 5.48 -8.57
N GLU A 26 11.18 5.27 -7.38
CA GLU A 26 11.20 6.30 -6.36
C GLU A 26 12.60 6.28 -5.73
N LYS A 27 13.39 7.34 -5.95
CA LYS A 27 14.72 7.51 -5.33
C LYS A 27 14.63 7.17 -3.85
N ALA A 28 15.56 6.34 -3.36
CA ALA A 28 15.53 5.76 -2.02
C ALA A 28 15.21 6.76 -0.88
N GLU A 29 15.62 8.02 -1.02
CA GLU A 29 15.34 9.08 -0.06
C GLU A 29 13.86 9.51 -0.03
N ILE A 30 13.24 9.70 -1.20
CA ILE A 30 11.83 10.10 -1.31
C ILE A 30 10.94 8.95 -0.83
N ALA A 31 11.28 7.71 -1.18
CA ALA A 31 10.59 6.51 -0.70
C ALA A 31 10.66 6.38 0.84
N ARG A 32 11.81 6.73 1.45
CA ARG A 32 11.96 6.76 2.91
C ARG A 32 11.10 7.84 3.56
N LEU A 33 11.10 9.06 3.02
CA LEU A 33 10.28 10.16 3.56
C LEU A 33 8.78 9.85 3.43
N SER A 34 8.36 9.31 2.28
CA SER A 34 7.01 8.80 2.04
C SER A 34 6.64 7.74 3.09
N ALA A 35 7.51 6.75 3.32
CA ALA A 35 7.30 5.71 4.33
C ALA A 35 7.08 6.26 5.74
N PHE A 36 7.92 7.21 6.18
CA PHE A 36 7.77 7.86 7.49
C PHE A 36 6.46 8.62 7.60
N ALA A 37 6.09 9.39 6.58
CA ALA A 37 4.83 10.13 6.56
C ALA A 37 3.62 9.18 6.66
N GLY A 38 3.64 8.07 5.93
CA GLY A 38 2.58 7.05 5.98
C GLY A 38 2.46 6.39 7.36
N ALA A 39 3.59 5.99 7.95
CA ALA A 39 3.61 5.39 9.28
C ALA A 39 3.14 6.35 10.38
N LEU A 40 3.56 7.62 10.31
CA LEU A 40 3.12 8.67 11.23
C LEU A 40 1.62 8.95 11.08
N ALA A 41 1.11 9.02 9.85
CA ALA A 41 -0.32 9.23 9.60
C ALA A 41 -1.18 8.10 10.17
N VAL A 42 -0.76 6.85 9.97
CA VAL A 42 -1.42 5.67 10.57
C VAL A 42 -1.36 5.72 12.09
N GLY A 43 -0.18 6.00 12.66
CA GLY A 43 0.01 6.13 14.09
C GLY A 43 -0.86 7.23 14.69
N ASP A 44 -0.96 8.38 14.04
CA ASP A 44 -1.77 9.51 14.48
C ASP A 44 -3.27 9.25 14.43
N LEU A 45 -3.70 8.39 13.51
CA LEU A 45 -5.09 7.99 13.41
C LEU A 45 -5.49 7.06 14.57
N VAL A 46 -4.67 6.05 14.87
CA VAL A 46 -4.94 5.07 15.93
C VAL A 46 -4.53 5.54 17.33
N LYS A 47 -3.59 6.48 17.48
CA LYS A 47 -3.16 6.94 18.83
C LYS A 47 -4.32 7.49 19.65
N THR A 48 -5.27 8.15 18.98
CA THR A 48 -6.42 8.77 19.65
C THR A 48 -7.49 7.76 20.04
N THR A 49 -7.41 6.51 19.56
CA THR A 49 -8.35 5.43 19.89
C THR A 49 -7.83 4.56 21.05
N LEU A 50 -6.56 4.70 21.41
CA LEU A 50 -5.92 3.95 22.49
C LEU A 50 -6.23 4.53 23.88
N GLY A 51 -6.62 3.64 24.80
CA GLY A 51 -6.82 3.94 26.22
C GLY A 51 -8.29 3.99 26.67
N PRO A 52 -8.55 4.09 27.98
CA PRO A 52 -9.91 4.05 28.55
C PRO A 52 -10.76 5.29 28.20
N LYS A 53 -10.14 6.34 27.63
CA LYS A 53 -10.80 7.51 27.04
C LYS A 53 -10.52 7.63 25.53
N GLY A 54 -10.31 6.49 24.86
CA GLY A 54 -10.14 6.44 23.40
C GLY A 54 -11.32 7.11 22.70
N MET A 55 -11.01 7.88 21.66
CA MET A 55 -11.97 8.62 20.86
C MET A 55 -12.50 7.74 19.73
N ASP A 56 -13.82 7.60 19.67
CA ASP A 56 -14.48 6.98 18.53
C ASP A 56 -14.16 7.74 17.23
N LYS A 57 -13.86 7.00 16.16
CA LYS A 57 -13.69 7.54 14.82
C LYS A 57 -14.96 7.34 14.02
N ILE A 58 -15.41 8.43 13.41
CA ILE A 58 -16.46 8.40 12.39
C ILE A 58 -15.78 8.20 11.05
N LEU A 59 -15.95 7.02 10.47
CA LEU A 59 -15.45 6.66 9.15
C LEU A 59 -16.60 6.76 8.16
N GLN A 60 -16.41 7.57 7.12
CA GLN A 60 -17.34 7.66 6.01
C GLN A 60 -16.76 6.89 4.83
N CYS A 61 -17.39 5.77 4.47
CA CYS A 61 -16.98 5.00 3.31
C CYS A 61 -17.53 5.66 2.04
N HIS A 62 -16.66 6.35 1.29
CA HIS A 62 -16.95 6.82 -0.07
C HIS A 62 -16.46 5.79 -1.10
N MET A 63 -16.95 4.56 -1.03
CA MET A 63 -16.64 3.53 -2.04
C MET A 63 -17.87 3.30 -2.94
N GLY A 64 -17.93 4.06 -4.04
CA GLY A 64 -18.82 3.84 -5.20
C GLY A 64 -20.34 4.02 -4.98
N ASP A 65 -21.12 3.99 -6.07
CA ASP A 65 -22.60 4.05 -6.12
C ASP A 65 -23.28 2.73 -5.65
N GLY A 66 -22.69 2.05 -4.66
CA GLY A 66 -23.23 0.81 -4.10
C GLY A 66 -24.21 1.05 -2.94
N PRO A 67 -24.92 0.01 -2.45
CA PRO A 67 -25.85 0.13 -1.32
C PRO A 67 -25.20 0.55 0.02
N ASP A 68 -23.86 0.50 0.12
CA ASP A 68 -23.08 0.99 1.26
C ASP A 68 -22.47 2.40 1.02
N ALA A 69 -22.80 3.05 -0.11
CA ALA A 69 -22.37 4.42 -0.42
C ALA A 69 -22.89 5.39 0.65
N GLY A 70 -21.97 5.99 1.41
CA GLY A 70 -22.35 6.95 2.46
C GLY A 70 -22.66 6.32 3.82
N ARG A 71 -22.37 5.02 4.02
CA ARG A 71 -22.48 4.40 5.33
C ARG A 71 -21.44 4.99 6.29
N LEU A 72 -21.94 5.54 7.40
CA LEU A 72 -21.16 6.06 8.52
C LEU A 72 -20.90 4.93 9.51
N LEU A 73 -19.62 4.64 9.77
CA LEU A 73 -19.19 3.69 10.78
C LEU A 73 -18.52 4.46 11.92
N VAL A 74 -19.08 4.36 13.12
CA VAL A 74 -18.47 4.91 14.33
C VAL A 74 -17.79 3.77 15.08
N THR A 75 -16.47 3.83 15.23
CA THR A 75 -15.70 2.76 15.90
C THR A 75 -14.43 3.27 16.55
N ASN A 76 -14.06 2.66 17.67
CA ASN A 76 -12.78 2.84 18.37
C ASN A 76 -11.76 1.72 18.05
N ASP A 77 -12.16 0.71 17.29
CA ASP A 77 -11.27 -0.40 16.97
C ASP A 77 -10.27 0.01 15.88
N GLY A 78 -8.98 0.07 16.25
CA GLY A 78 -7.89 0.42 15.36
C GLY A 78 -7.81 -0.48 14.12
N ALA A 79 -8.07 -1.79 14.27
CA ALA A 79 -8.01 -2.73 13.14
C ALA A 79 -9.10 -2.43 12.11
N THR A 80 -10.33 -2.20 12.57
CA THR A 80 -11.45 -1.80 11.71
C THR A 80 -11.19 -0.45 11.05
N ILE A 81 -10.63 0.52 11.77
CA ILE A 81 -10.27 1.83 11.22
C ILE A 81 -9.27 1.68 10.07
N LEU A 82 -8.19 0.93 10.31
CA LEU A 82 -7.13 0.72 9.34
C LEU A 82 -7.59 -0.06 8.10
N SER A 83 -8.54 -0.99 8.27
CA SER A 83 -9.14 -1.73 7.15
C SER A 83 -10.06 -0.88 6.27
N LYS A 84 -10.64 0.20 6.81
CA LYS A 84 -11.62 1.05 6.10
C LYS A 84 -11.01 2.30 5.47
N ILE A 85 -9.85 2.75 5.92
CA ILE A 85 -9.13 3.87 5.29
C ILE A 85 -8.43 3.39 4.00
N GLY A 86 -8.54 4.17 2.93
CA GLY A 86 -7.77 3.95 1.71
C GLY A 86 -6.32 4.36 1.94
N VAL A 87 -5.44 3.39 2.21
CA VAL A 87 -4.00 3.64 2.37
C VAL A 87 -3.30 3.40 1.05
N ASP A 88 -2.81 4.47 0.41
CA ASP A 88 -2.03 4.37 -0.82
C ASP A 88 -0.52 4.18 -0.58
N ASN A 89 -0.07 4.40 0.65
CA ASN A 89 1.33 4.26 1.01
C ASN A 89 1.72 2.79 1.24
N PRO A 90 2.74 2.26 0.53
CA PRO A 90 3.13 0.86 0.62
C PRO A 90 3.63 0.45 2.02
N VAL A 91 4.27 1.36 2.77
CA VAL A 91 4.76 1.08 4.12
C VAL A 91 3.62 1.03 5.12
N ALA A 92 2.63 1.90 4.97
CA ALA A 92 1.44 1.86 5.79
C ALA A 92 0.60 0.58 5.56
N LYS A 93 0.64 -0.02 4.36
CA LYS A 93 0.06 -1.35 4.10
C LYS A 93 0.81 -2.50 4.78
N VAL A 94 2.11 -2.35 5.03
CA VAL A 94 2.92 -3.38 5.74
C VAL A 94 2.69 -3.32 7.25
N LEU A 95 2.26 -2.17 7.78
CA LEU A 95 2.01 -1.96 9.21
C LEU A 95 0.69 -2.57 9.72
N VAL A 96 -0.18 -3.06 8.84
CA VAL A 96 -1.56 -3.50 9.14
C VAL A 96 -1.81 -4.92 8.70
#